data_AF-A0A6P1EA41-F1
#
_entry.id   AF-A0A6P1EA41-F1
#
_cell.length_a   1.000
_cell.length_b   1.000
_cell.length_c   1.000
_cell.angle_alpha   90.00
_cell.angle_beta   90.00
_cell.angle_gamma   90.00
#
_symmetry.space_group_name_H-M   'P 1'
#
loop_
_entity.id
_entity.type
_entity.pdbx_description
1 polymer ?
#
loop_
_entity_poly.entity_id
_entity_poly.type
_entity_poly.pdbx_seq_one_letter_code
_entity_poly.pdbx_strand_id
1 'polypeptide(L)'
;MKSDISEMYLLLNETDGNRSAIMRSMRKRAYLSASVLFDLQLGGIIKLTDKGMQVIAPLSKDYGFLNPVLDILNDRENKSSKNSLRHVVLNRKINRIVYDGIGEKLLFKNRATKTSSRGLIFSHDKYIPRAEAKKLVVNQIKAELLGSNTASLEIIALVANLSRSRTLKNYFDKDQRAQLTQQVKDLRHNPEYETFFKFAKWVDDFITAIIVAASSGRG
;
A
#
# COMPACT_ATOMS: atom_id res chain seq x y z
N MET A 1 3.38 2.52 14.43
CA MET A 1 3.96 2.71 13.09
C MET A 1 4.06 4.20 12.85
N LYS A 2 5.19 4.68 12.31
CA LYS A 2 5.41 6.12 12.09
C LYS A 2 4.78 6.65 10.79
N SER A 3 4.46 5.74 9.87
CA SER A 3 3.89 6.03 8.54
C SER A 3 2.47 5.47 8.43
N ASP A 4 1.63 6.11 7.61
CA ASP A 4 0.22 5.77 7.35
C ASP A 4 -0.13 5.67 5.85
N ILE A 5 0.85 5.33 5.00
CA ILE A 5 0.69 5.15 3.54
C ILE A 5 -0.41 4.13 3.24
N SER A 6 -0.47 3.02 3.97
CA SER A 6 -1.50 2.00 3.77
C SER A 6 -2.91 2.48 4.13
N GLU A 7 -3.02 3.34 5.14
CA GLU A 7 -4.29 4.02 5.50
C GLU A 7 -4.70 5.00 4.39
N MET A 8 -3.79 5.89 3.96
CA MET A 8 -4.04 6.84 2.86
C MET A 8 -4.39 6.12 1.54
N TYR A 9 -3.69 5.03 1.24
CA TYR A 9 -3.95 4.22 0.06
C TYR A 9 -5.34 3.58 0.11
N LEU A 10 -5.78 3.08 1.28
CA LEU A 10 -7.13 2.53 1.45
C LEU A 10 -8.19 3.62 1.25
N LEU A 11 -8.01 4.79 1.87
CA LEU A 11 -8.92 5.93 1.71
C LEU A 11 -9.15 6.29 0.24
N LEU A 12 -8.09 6.28 -0.58
CA LEU A 12 -8.20 6.65 -1.99
C LEU A 12 -8.62 5.50 -2.91
N ASN A 13 -8.44 4.23 -2.53
CA ASN A 13 -8.76 3.09 -3.40
C ASN A 13 -10.12 2.45 -3.15
N GLU A 14 -10.69 2.61 -1.96
CA GLU A 14 -12.03 2.13 -1.64
C GLU A 14 -13.14 3.04 -2.18
N THR A 15 -14.27 2.39 -2.49
CA THR A 15 -15.48 3.02 -3.01
C THR A 15 -16.65 2.81 -2.07
N ASP A 16 -17.78 3.42 -2.35
CA ASP A 16 -19.06 3.29 -1.62
C ASP A 16 -19.90 2.06 -2.02
N GLY A 17 -19.62 1.41 -3.16
CA GLY A 17 -20.40 0.26 -3.63
C GLY A 17 -20.48 -0.95 -2.68
N ASN A 18 -21.31 -1.96 -2.95
CA ASN A 18 -21.55 -3.06 -1.99
C ASN A 18 -20.30 -3.89 -1.62
N ARG A 19 -19.33 -4.05 -2.53
CA ARG A 19 -18.11 -4.87 -2.30
C ARG A 19 -16.86 -4.00 -2.18
N SER A 20 -15.85 -4.47 -1.45
CA SER A 20 -14.54 -3.79 -1.37
C SER A 20 -13.87 -3.77 -2.74
N ALA A 21 -13.49 -2.56 -3.19
CA ALA A 21 -12.82 -2.36 -4.46
C ALA A 21 -11.39 -2.91 -4.42
N ILE A 22 -10.73 -2.81 -3.26
CA ILE A 22 -9.40 -3.38 -3.04
C ILE A 22 -9.49 -4.89 -3.08
N MET A 23 -10.33 -5.51 -2.26
CA MET A 23 -10.39 -6.96 -2.12
C MET A 23 -10.88 -7.71 -3.36
N ARG A 24 -11.50 -7.02 -4.33
CA ARG A 24 -11.84 -7.58 -5.66
C ARG A 24 -10.69 -7.48 -6.66
N SER A 25 -9.94 -6.38 -6.66
CA SER A 25 -8.88 -6.15 -7.64
C SER A 25 -7.53 -6.68 -7.15
N MET A 26 -6.97 -7.68 -7.84
CA MET A 26 -5.63 -8.20 -7.52
C MET A 26 -4.57 -7.10 -7.53
N ARG A 27 -4.62 -6.20 -8.53
CA ARG A 27 -3.72 -5.05 -8.61
C ARG A 27 -3.84 -4.16 -7.37
N LYS A 28 -5.07 -3.81 -6.96
CA LYS A 28 -5.27 -2.95 -5.79
C LYS A 28 -4.81 -3.63 -4.50
N ARG A 29 -5.04 -4.95 -4.32
CA ARG A 29 -4.53 -5.72 -3.17
C ARG A 29 -3.00 -5.75 -3.13
N ALA A 30 -2.37 -5.95 -4.28
CA ALA A 30 -0.92 -5.99 -4.36
C ALA A 30 -0.29 -4.65 -3.95
N TYR A 31 -0.84 -3.52 -4.44
CA TYR A 31 -0.34 -2.20 -4.06
C TYR A 31 -0.79 -1.74 -2.65
N LEU A 32 -1.83 -2.35 -2.05
CA LEU A 32 -2.06 -2.24 -0.61
C LEU A 32 -0.93 -2.93 0.17
N SER A 33 -0.51 -4.12 -0.28
CA SER A 33 0.63 -4.83 0.31
C SER A 33 1.92 -4.02 0.16
N ALA A 34 2.15 -3.39 -0.99
CA ALA A 34 3.25 -2.44 -1.19
C ALA A 34 3.22 -1.31 -0.15
N SER A 35 2.05 -0.71 0.04
CA SER A 35 1.86 0.39 0.99
C SER A 35 2.19 -0.02 2.43
N VAL A 36 1.79 -1.23 2.83
CA VAL A 36 2.18 -1.80 4.14
C VAL A 36 3.69 -1.99 4.24
N LEU A 37 4.35 -2.48 3.19
CA LEU A 37 5.80 -2.67 3.20
C LEU A 37 6.54 -1.34 3.33
N PHE A 38 6.08 -0.27 2.69
CA PHE A 38 6.64 1.06 2.92
C PHE A 38 6.40 1.55 4.33
N ASP A 39 5.20 1.35 4.89
CA ASP A 39 4.94 1.74 6.29
C ASP A 39 5.87 1.03 7.27
N LEU A 40 6.13 -0.26 7.04
CA LEU A 40 7.06 -1.05 7.85
C LEU A 40 8.50 -0.57 7.67
N GLN A 41 8.91 -0.25 6.45
CA GLN A 41 10.27 0.23 6.15
C GLN A 41 10.53 1.59 6.80
N LEU A 42 9.65 2.58 6.56
CA LEU A 42 9.76 3.92 7.15
C LEU A 42 9.57 3.89 8.68
N GLY A 43 8.82 2.91 9.18
CA GLY A 43 8.69 2.62 10.60
C GLY A 43 9.93 1.96 11.24
N GLY A 44 10.95 1.59 10.46
CA GLY A 44 12.15 0.91 10.95
C GLY A 44 11.91 -0.54 11.38
N ILE A 45 10.83 -1.16 10.91
CA ILE A 45 10.44 -2.54 11.24
C ILE A 45 11.09 -3.55 10.31
N ILE A 46 11.27 -3.16 9.05
CA ILE A 46 11.94 -3.98 8.03
C ILE A 46 13.04 -3.19 7.33
N LYS A 47 14.02 -3.91 6.78
CA LYS A 47 15.03 -3.36 5.87
C LYS A 47 15.26 -4.29 4.68
N LEU A 48 15.66 -3.72 3.55
CA LEU A 48 16.22 -4.48 2.43
C LEU A 48 17.72 -4.68 2.66
N THR A 49 18.19 -5.90 2.41
CA THR A 49 19.59 -6.32 2.46
C THR A 49 19.93 -7.05 1.16
N ASP A 50 21.20 -7.39 0.94
CA ASP A 50 21.62 -8.18 -0.23
C ASP A 50 20.97 -9.58 -0.26
N LYS A 51 20.62 -10.12 0.92
CA LYS A 51 19.89 -11.40 1.06
C LYS A 51 18.37 -11.24 0.92
N GLY A 52 17.91 -10.02 0.63
CA GLY A 52 16.51 -9.62 0.55
C GLY A 52 16.01 -8.99 1.85
N MET A 53 14.72 -9.16 2.15
CA MET A 53 14.05 -8.39 3.20
C MET A 53 14.28 -9.01 4.59
N GLN A 54 14.48 -8.17 5.60
CA GLN A 54 14.69 -8.58 6.98
C GLN A 54 13.75 -7.84 7.91
N VAL A 55 13.13 -8.56 8.85
CA VAL A 55 12.45 -7.98 10.01
C VAL A 55 13.51 -7.64 11.06
N ILE A 56 13.55 -6.39 11.52
CA ILE A 56 14.61 -5.87 12.41
C ILE A 56 14.08 -5.29 13.72
N ALA A 57 12.77 -5.11 13.84
CA ALA A 57 12.12 -4.66 15.07
C ALA A 57 10.72 -5.27 15.19
N PRO A 58 10.17 -5.42 16.40
CA PRO A 58 8.80 -5.86 16.60
C PRO A 58 7.78 -4.75 16.28
N LEU A 59 6.54 -5.15 16.00
CA LEU A 59 5.42 -4.22 15.88
C LEU A 59 4.93 -3.76 17.25
N SER A 60 4.45 -2.52 17.34
CA SER A 60 3.65 -2.10 18.49
C SER A 60 2.29 -2.81 18.47
N LYS A 61 1.66 -2.94 19.65
CA LYS A 61 0.38 -3.65 19.83
C LYS A 61 -0.70 -3.17 18.86
N ASP A 62 -0.78 -1.86 18.62
CA ASP A 62 -1.76 -1.23 17.71
C ASP A 62 -1.64 -1.64 16.23
N TYR A 63 -0.56 -2.35 15.86
CA TYR A 63 -0.31 -2.86 14.52
C TYR A 63 -0.14 -4.38 14.50
N GLY A 64 -0.54 -5.08 15.58
CA GLY A 64 -0.41 -6.53 15.69
C GLY A 64 -1.13 -7.32 14.58
N PHE A 65 -2.11 -6.72 13.91
CA PHE A 65 -2.75 -7.29 12.71
C PHE A 65 -1.77 -7.49 11.55
N LEU A 66 -0.59 -6.86 11.57
CA LEU A 66 0.49 -7.06 10.60
C LEU A 66 1.46 -8.19 11.00
N ASN A 67 1.34 -8.81 12.19
CA ASN A 67 2.19 -9.94 12.58
C ASN A 67 2.21 -11.07 11.55
N PRO A 68 1.07 -11.50 10.95
CA PRO A 68 1.10 -12.53 9.92
C PRO A 68 1.94 -12.14 8.69
N VAL A 69 2.05 -10.85 8.38
CA VAL A 69 2.97 -10.38 7.33
C VAL A 69 4.41 -10.58 7.77
N LEU A 70 4.77 -10.15 8.98
CA LEU A 70 6.13 -10.31 9.51
C LEU A 70 6.54 -11.78 9.62
N ASP A 71 5.64 -12.66 10.07
CA ASP A 71 5.91 -14.10 10.18
C ASP A 71 6.27 -14.69 8.81
N ILE A 72 5.56 -14.31 7.75
CA ILE A 72 5.86 -14.73 6.37
C ILE A 72 7.22 -14.17 5.91
N LEU A 73 7.54 -12.93 6.25
CA LEU A 73 8.81 -12.30 5.88
C LEU A 73 10.00 -12.87 6.66
N ASN A 74 9.77 -13.39 7.86
CA ASN A 74 10.80 -13.94 8.72
C ASN A 74 11.02 -15.46 8.54
N ASP A 75 10.15 -16.14 7.79
CA ASP A 75 10.26 -17.57 7.43
C ASP A 75 11.44 -17.85 6.49
N ARG A 76 12.66 -17.74 7.03
CA ARG A 76 13.93 -17.88 6.31
C ARG A 76 14.36 -19.32 6.11
N GLU A 77 13.85 -20.24 6.92
CA GLU A 77 14.18 -21.67 6.82
C GLU A 77 13.50 -22.32 5.61
N ASN A 78 12.32 -21.83 5.20
CA ASN A 78 11.51 -22.51 4.18
C ASN A 78 11.34 -21.71 2.87
N LYS A 79 11.70 -20.41 2.84
CA LYS A 79 11.37 -19.54 1.69
C LYS A 79 12.43 -18.50 1.39
N SER A 80 12.65 -18.25 0.09
CA SER A 80 13.39 -17.08 -0.38
C SER A 80 12.58 -15.79 -0.15
N SER A 81 13.26 -14.63 -0.03
CA SER A 81 12.60 -13.32 0.11
C SER A 81 11.54 -13.06 -0.99
N LYS A 82 11.81 -13.53 -2.21
CA LYS A 82 10.85 -13.49 -3.33
C LYS A 82 9.63 -14.37 -3.05
N ASN A 83 9.81 -15.60 -2.58
CA ASN A 83 8.68 -16.48 -2.25
C ASN A 83 7.85 -15.95 -1.08
N SER A 84 8.49 -15.39 -0.05
CA SER A 84 7.79 -14.76 1.07
C SER A 84 6.94 -13.58 0.60
N LEU A 85 7.52 -12.68 -0.20
CA LEU A 85 6.77 -11.54 -0.74
C LEU A 85 5.63 -11.99 -1.67
N ARG A 86 5.83 -13.06 -2.46
CA ARG A 86 4.75 -13.67 -3.26
C ARG A 86 3.60 -14.11 -2.37
N HIS A 87 3.91 -14.76 -1.25
CA HIS A 87 2.92 -15.23 -0.31
C HIS A 87 2.18 -14.05 0.35
N VAL A 88 2.87 -12.99 0.76
CA VAL A 88 2.23 -11.76 1.28
C VAL A 88 1.26 -11.16 0.25
N VAL A 89 1.66 -11.07 -1.02
CA VAL A 89 0.87 -10.42 -2.07
C VAL A 89 -0.32 -11.27 -2.54
N LEU A 90 -0.16 -12.60 -2.62
CA LEU A 90 -1.17 -13.49 -3.20
C LEU A 90 -2.13 -14.09 -2.18
N ASN A 91 -1.73 -14.20 -0.90
CA ASN A 91 -2.56 -14.85 0.10
C ASN A 91 -3.77 -13.98 0.48
N ARG A 92 -4.96 -14.39 0.02
CA ARG A 92 -6.21 -13.66 0.25
C ARG A 92 -6.57 -13.52 1.73
N LYS A 93 -6.26 -14.51 2.57
CA LYS A 93 -6.54 -14.46 4.01
C LYS A 93 -5.68 -13.41 4.69
N ILE A 94 -4.38 -13.38 4.36
CA ILE A 94 -3.45 -12.36 4.87
C ILE A 94 -3.87 -10.97 4.39
N ASN A 95 -4.16 -10.80 3.10
CA ASN A 95 -4.64 -9.52 2.58
C ASN A 95 -5.93 -9.06 3.27
N ARG A 96 -6.80 -10.00 3.64
CA ARG A 96 -8.05 -9.69 4.35
C ARG A 96 -7.78 -9.20 5.77
N ILE A 97 -6.91 -9.87 6.52
CA ILE A 97 -6.50 -9.45 7.87
C ILE A 97 -5.89 -8.04 7.82
N VAL A 98 -5.00 -7.79 6.85
CA VAL A 98 -4.38 -6.47 6.64
C VAL A 98 -5.43 -5.40 6.33
N TYR A 99 -6.33 -5.69 5.39
CA TYR A 99 -7.41 -4.78 5.01
C TYR A 99 -8.32 -4.43 6.20
N ASP A 100 -8.71 -5.44 6.98
CA ASP A 100 -9.58 -5.25 8.15
C ASP A 100 -8.86 -4.46 9.25
N GLY A 101 -7.60 -4.76 9.55
CA GLY A 101 -6.84 -4.01 10.55
C GLY A 101 -6.65 -2.53 10.19
N ILE A 102 -6.32 -2.22 8.94
CA ILE A 102 -6.22 -0.82 8.45
C ILE A 102 -7.60 -0.15 8.52
N GLY A 103 -8.65 -0.87 8.10
CA GLY A 103 -10.02 -0.39 8.16
C GLY A 103 -10.49 -0.03 9.56
N GLU A 104 -10.23 -0.89 10.54
CA GLU A 104 -10.54 -0.64 11.96
C GLU A 104 -9.77 0.57 12.50
N LYS A 105 -8.50 0.75 12.12
CA LYS A 105 -7.76 1.97 12.47
C LYS A 105 -8.40 3.23 11.90
N LEU A 106 -8.83 3.19 10.64
CA LEU A 106 -9.53 4.31 10.01
C LEU A 106 -10.89 4.57 10.65
N LEU A 107 -11.61 3.53 11.08
CA LEU A 107 -12.85 3.64 11.83
C LEU A 107 -12.61 4.33 13.19
N PHE A 108 -11.60 3.90 13.94
CA PHE A 108 -11.21 4.51 15.22
C PHE A 108 -10.84 6.00 15.06
N LYS A 109 -10.15 6.35 13.96
CA LYS A 109 -9.81 7.75 13.61
C LYS A 109 -11.00 8.55 13.05
N ASN A 110 -12.20 7.97 13.00
CA ASN A 110 -13.39 8.54 12.36
C ASN A 110 -13.16 8.97 10.89
N ARG A 111 -12.27 8.28 10.17
CA ARG A 111 -11.94 8.53 8.75
C ARG A 111 -12.65 7.59 7.79
N ALA A 112 -13.27 6.53 8.31
CA ALA A 112 -14.13 5.62 7.56
C ALA A 112 -15.38 5.25 8.38
N THR A 113 -16.40 4.76 7.69
CA THR A 113 -17.52 4.03 8.29
C THR A 113 -17.41 2.55 7.98
N LYS A 114 -18.05 1.71 8.78
CA LYS A 114 -18.07 0.25 8.60
C LYS A 114 -19.44 -0.20 8.11
N THR A 115 -19.46 -1.07 7.11
CA THR A 115 -20.65 -1.75 6.62
C THR A 115 -20.36 -3.22 6.39
N SER A 116 -21.40 -4.05 6.30
CA SER A 116 -21.26 -5.45 5.95
C SER A 116 -21.54 -5.64 4.45
N SER A 117 -20.50 -6.03 3.71
CA SER A 117 -20.64 -6.50 2.33
C SER A 117 -21.38 -7.83 2.34
N ARG A 118 -22.64 -7.84 1.89
CA ARG A 118 -23.43 -9.08 1.75
C ARG A 118 -23.02 -9.80 0.47
N GLY A 119 -22.40 -10.97 0.63
CA GLY A 119 -22.30 -11.99 -0.41
C GLY A 119 -23.50 -12.94 -0.37
N LEU A 120 -23.54 -13.90 -1.30
CA LEU A 120 -24.57 -14.95 -1.33
C LEU A 120 -24.43 -15.96 -0.17
N ILE A 121 -23.21 -16.19 0.33
CA ILE A 121 -22.91 -17.22 1.33
C ILE A 121 -22.21 -16.64 2.58
N PHE A 122 -21.39 -15.60 2.42
CA PHE A 122 -20.66 -14.97 3.51
C PHE A 122 -20.80 -13.45 3.48
N SER A 123 -20.91 -12.84 4.65
CA SER A 123 -20.73 -11.40 4.83
C SER A 123 -19.28 -11.10 5.23
N HIS A 124 -18.79 -9.97 4.74
CA HIS A 124 -17.47 -9.46 5.11
C HIS A 124 -17.57 -7.98 5.42
N ASP A 125 -16.86 -7.54 6.45
CA ASP A 125 -16.73 -6.12 6.74
C ASP A 125 -16.14 -5.36 5.57
N LYS A 126 -16.64 -4.15 5.37
CA LYS A 126 -16.17 -3.19 4.41
C LYS A 126 -16.05 -1.84 5.10
N TYR A 127 -14.97 -1.15 4.79
CA TYR A 127 -14.71 0.20 5.29
C TYR A 127 -14.92 1.19 4.15
N ILE A 128 -15.83 2.14 4.36
CA ILE A 128 -16.17 3.19 3.39
C ILE A 128 -15.48 4.47 3.86
N PRO A 129 -14.48 4.97 3.12
CA PRO A 129 -13.79 6.20 3.49
C PRO A 129 -14.75 7.41 3.50
N ARG A 130 -14.63 8.27 4.50
CA ARG A 130 -15.36 9.54 4.52
C ARG A 130 -14.82 10.50 3.45
N ALA A 131 -15.68 11.32 2.86
CA ALA A 131 -15.31 12.28 1.84
C ALA A 131 -14.21 13.25 2.31
N GLU A 132 -14.33 13.79 3.53
CA GLU A 132 -13.32 14.69 4.11
C GLU A 132 -11.97 14.00 4.28
N ALA A 133 -11.95 12.73 4.72
CA ALA A 133 -10.69 11.98 4.85
C ALA A 133 -10.01 11.79 3.48
N LYS A 134 -10.77 11.51 2.42
CA LYS A 134 -10.23 11.45 1.05
C LYS A 134 -9.67 12.80 0.61
N LYS A 135 -10.44 13.87 0.85
CA LYS A 135 -10.08 15.24 0.47
C LYS A 135 -8.79 15.70 1.15
N LEU A 136 -8.61 15.39 2.42
CA LEU A 136 -7.38 15.67 3.16
C LEU A 136 -6.15 15.03 2.50
N VAL A 137 -6.22 13.75 2.17
CA VAL A 137 -5.11 13.04 1.49
C VAL A 137 -4.83 13.64 0.10
N VAL A 138 -5.87 13.93 -0.68
CA VAL A 138 -5.70 14.57 -2.00
C VAL A 138 -5.05 15.94 -1.87
N ASN A 139 -5.48 16.75 -0.91
CA ASN A 139 -4.90 18.07 -0.67
C ASN A 139 -3.45 17.99 -0.19
N GLN A 140 -3.11 17.00 0.64
CA GLN A 140 -1.73 16.76 1.06
C GLN A 140 -0.83 16.40 -0.13
N ILE A 141 -1.28 15.51 -1.01
CA ILE A 141 -0.55 15.19 -2.26
C ILE A 141 -0.32 16.46 -3.10
N LYS A 142 -1.36 17.31 -3.25
CA LYS A 142 -1.23 18.56 -3.99
C LYS A 142 -0.24 19.53 -3.34
N ALA A 143 -0.30 19.70 -2.02
CA ALA A 143 0.56 20.63 -1.31
C ALA A 143 2.04 20.22 -1.40
N GLU A 144 2.33 18.94 -1.15
CA GLU A 144 3.71 18.45 -1.08
C GLU A 144 4.35 18.31 -2.45
N LEU A 145 3.64 17.74 -3.43
CA LEU A 145 4.20 17.50 -4.75
C LEU A 145 3.92 18.68 -5.68
N LEU A 146 2.67 19.13 -5.86
CA LEU A 146 2.39 20.20 -6.83
C LEU A 146 2.66 21.62 -6.31
N GLY A 147 2.69 21.82 -4.99
CA GLY A 147 2.83 23.14 -4.36
C GLY A 147 4.22 23.47 -3.83
N SER A 148 5.08 22.47 -3.64
CA SER A 148 6.42 22.64 -3.06
C SER A 148 7.44 21.75 -3.76
N ASN A 149 8.73 22.07 -3.64
CA ASN A 149 9.82 21.22 -4.12
C ASN A 149 10.24 20.13 -3.11
N THR A 150 9.53 20.00 -1.99
CA THR A 150 9.87 19.06 -0.91
C THR A 150 8.68 18.17 -0.58
N ALA A 151 8.79 16.89 -0.92
CA ALA A 151 7.77 15.89 -0.59
C ALA A 151 8.29 14.87 0.41
N SER A 152 7.44 14.46 1.34
CA SER A 152 7.72 13.37 2.27
C SER A 152 7.86 12.03 1.55
N LEU A 153 8.66 11.11 2.11
CA LEU A 153 8.78 9.75 1.58
C LEU A 153 7.43 9.02 1.57
N GLU A 154 6.55 9.32 2.53
CA GLU A 154 5.19 8.81 2.59
C GLU A 154 4.36 9.22 1.36
N ILE A 155 4.34 10.50 1.01
CA ILE A 155 3.58 10.99 -0.15
C ILE A 155 4.20 10.51 -1.47
N ILE A 156 5.53 10.42 -1.56
CA ILE A 156 6.23 9.85 -2.71
C ILE A 156 5.81 8.38 -2.92
N ALA A 157 5.86 7.57 -1.86
CA ALA A 157 5.45 6.16 -1.90
C ALA A 157 3.96 6.01 -2.25
N LEU A 158 3.09 6.83 -1.65
CA LEU A 158 1.66 6.83 -1.91
C LEU A 158 1.37 7.11 -3.39
N VAL A 159 1.94 8.17 -3.96
CA VAL A 159 1.72 8.53 -5.37
C VAL A 159 2.25 7.47 -6.32
N ALA A 160 3.43 6.88 -6.03
CA ALA A 160 3.95 5.75 -6.80
C ALA A 160 2.95 4.57 -6.80
N ASN A 161 2.44 4.18 -5.63
CA ASN A 161 1.47 3.10 -5.50
C ASN A 161 0.13 3.42 -6.19
N LEU A 162 -0.37 4.66 -6.08
CA LEU A 162 -1.61 5.09 -6.74
C LEU A 162 -1.49 5.14 -8.26
N SER A 163 -0.32 5.53 -8.77
CA SER A 163 -0.02 5.51 -10.20
C SER A 163 -0.10 4.07 -10.74
N ARG A 164 0.62 3.16 -10.07
CA ARG A 164 0.64 1.75 -10.44
C ARG A 164 -0.69 1.02 -10.26
N SER A 165 -1.48 1.40 -9.25
CA SER A 165 -2.84 0.91 -9.02
C SER A 165 -3.89 1.51 -9.97
N ARG A 166 -3.50 2.48 -10.81
CA ARG A 166 -4.36 3.24 -11.75
C ARG A 166 -5.46 4.05 -11.06
N THR A 167 -5.16 4.58 -9.87
CA THR A 167 -6.13 5.29 -9.02
C THR A 167 -6.00 6.82 -9.12
N LEU A 168 -4.82 7.35 -9.51
CA LEU A 168 -4.63 8.81 -9.64
C LEU A 168 -5.66 9.48 -10.56
N LYS A 169 -6.10 8.81 -11.63
CA LYS A 169 -7.11 9.32 -12.57
C LYS A 169 -8.47 9.66 -11.96
N ASN A 170 -8.74 9.16 -10.76
CA ASN A 170 -9.99 9.44 -10.06
C ASN A 170 -9.96 10.78 -9.31
N TYR A 171 -8.78 11.37 -9.11
CA TYR A 171 -8.58 12.53 -8.23
C TYR A 171 -7.82 13.69 -8.88
N PHE A 172 -7.09 13.40 -9.96
CA PHE A 172 -6.21 14.35 -10.64
C PHE A 172 -6.46 14.31 -12.14
N ASP A 173 -6.43 15.46 -12.80
CA ASP A 173 -6.54 15.58 -14.25
C ASP A 173 -5.28 15.04 -14.98
N LYS A 174 -5.25 15.12 -16.32
CA LYS A 174 -4.14 14.55 -17.10
C LYS A 174 -2.81 15.23 -16.80
N ASP A 175 -2.81 16.54 -16.67
CA ASP A 175 -1.59 17.34 -16.53
C ASP A 175 -1.05 17.22 -15.11
N GLN A 176 -1.93 17.27 -14.10
CA GLN A 176 -1.58 16.99 -12.71
C GLN A 176 -0.98 15.60 -12.55
N ARG A 177 -1.54 14.57 -13.22
CA ARG A 177 -0.96 13.21 -13.15
C ARG A 177 0.43 13.14 -13.76
N ALA A 178 0.65 13.85 -14.86
CA ALA A 178 1.96 13.92 -15.50
C ALA A 178 2.96 14.61 -14.55
N GLN A 179 2.60 15.74 -13.96
CA GLN A 179 3.42 16.48 -13.00
C GLN A 179 3.76 15.63 -11.76
N LEU A 180 2.76 15.02 -11.11
CA LEU A 180 2.97 14.14 -9.94
C LEU A 180 3.94 12.99 -10.26
N THR A 181 3.74 12.35 -11.42
CA THR A 181 4.61 11.23 -11.83
C THR A 181 6.01 11.71 -12.18
N GLN A 182 6.15 12.89 -12.78
CA GLN A 182 7.45 13.46 -13.12
C GLN A 182 8.22 13.82 -11.86
N GLN A 183 7.60 14.48 -10.88
CA GLN A 183 8.25 14.81 -9.63
C GLN A 183 8.75 13.58 -8.87
N VAL A 184 7.96 12.51 -8.80
CA VAL A 184 8.43 11.25 -8.19
C VAL A 184 9.64 10.67 -8.94
N LYS A 185 9.73 10.85 -10.27
CA LYS A 185 10.90 10.44 -11.04
C LYS A 185 12.10 11.33 -10.74
N ASP A 186 11.92 12.65 -10.70
CA ASP A 186 13.00 13.60 -10.46
C ASP A 186 13.62 13.38 -9.08
N LEU A 187 12.79 13.13 -8.06
CA LEU A 187 13.24 12.83 -6.69
C LEU A 187 14.07 11.54 -6.59
N ARG A 188 13.97 10.62 -7.56
CA ARG A 188 14.81 9.41 -7.61
C ARG A 188 16.29 9.73 -7.76
N HIS A 189 16.61 10.88 -8.32
CA HIS A 189 17.98 11.31 -8.54
C HIS A 189 18.60 12.00 -7.31
N ASN A 190 17.82 12.25 -6.25
CA ASN A 190 18.35 12.77 -4.98
C ASN A 190 19.10 11.64 -4.23
N PRO A 191 20.43 11.79 -3.97
CA PRO A 191 21.21 10.81 -3.21
C PRO A 191 20.66 10.52 -1.81
N GLU A 192 20.02 11.50 -1.16
CA GLU A 192 19.42 11.33 0.17
C GLU A 192 18.31 10.26 0.18
N TYR A 193 17.69 10.01 -0.97
CA TYR A 193 16.58 9.07 -1.11
C TYR A 193 17.01 7.73 -1.73
N GLU A 194 18.31 7.50 -1.94
CA GLU A 194 18.82 6.32 -2.63
C GLU A 194 18.33 5.01 -1.99
N THR A 195 18.42 4.89 -0.66
CA THR A 195 17.99 3.68 0.06
C THR A 195 16.47 3.45 -0.08
N PHE A 196 15.68 4.53 -0.01
CA PHE A 196 14.24 4.47 -0.21
C PHE A 196 13.90 4.01 -1.64
N PHE A 197 14.52 4.59 -2.66
CA PHE A 197 14.24 4.24 -4.05
C PHE A 197 14.76 2.86 -4.45
N LYS A 198 15.86 2.37 -3.85
CA LYS A 198 16.29 0.97 -3.97
C LYS A 198 15.21 0.01 -3.46
N PHE A 199 14.65 0.28 -2.28
CA PHE A 199 13.53 -0.49 -1.75
C PHE A 199 12.28 -0.39 -2.64
N ALA A 200 11.90 0.83 -3.03
CA ALA A 200 10.73 1.07 -3.86
C ALA A 200 10.81 0.32 -5.19
N LYS A 201 11.98 0.34 -5.85
CA LYS A 201 12.22 -0.40 -7.08
C LYS A 201 12.08 -1.91 -6.86
N TRP A 202 12.67 -2.44 -5.80
CA TRP A 202 12.60 -3.87 -5.50
C TRP A 202 11.15 -4.35 -5.28
N VAL A 203 10.36 -3.60 -4.52
CA VAL A 203 8.93 -3.89 -4.29
C VAL A 203 8.12 -3.79 -5.58
N ASP A 204 8.32 -2.73 -6.37
CA ASP A 204 7.56 -2.46 -7.60
C ASP A 204 7.84 -3.48 -8.71
N ASP A 205 9.11 -3.82 -8.94
CA ASP A 205 9.53 -4.86 -9.90
C ASP A 205 8.87 -6.20 -9.54
N PHE A 206 8.89 -6.53 -8.25
CA PHE A 206 8.34 -7.79 -7.76
C PHE A 206 6.82 -7.87 -7.88
N ILE A 207 6.10 -6.83 -7.45
CA ILE A 207 4.64 -6.76 -7.56
C ILE A 207 4.21 -6.77 -9.03
N THR A 208 4.94 -6.06 -9.89
CA THR A 208 4.67 -6.05 -11.33
C THR A 208 4.83 -7.45 -11.93
N ALA A 209 5.91 -8.16 -11.59
CA ALA A 209 6.11 -9.54 -12.05
C ALA A 209 4.98 -10.48 -11.63
N ILE A 210 4.50 -10.37 -10.38
CA ILE A 210 3.35 -11.16 -9.90
C ILE A 210 2.07 -10.84 -10.65
N ILE A 211 1.77 -9.55 -10.86
CA ILE A 211 0.56 -9.13 -11.57
C ILE A 211 0.59 -9.67 -13.01
N VAL A 212 1.74 -9.56 -13.69
CA VAL A 212 1.92 -10.07 -15.06
C VAL A 212 1.74 -11.59 -15.09
N ALA A 213 2.41 -12.34 -14.21
CA ALA A 213 2.32 -13.81 -14.16
C ALA A 213 0.89 -14.31 -13.88
N ALA A 214 0.14 -13.61 -13.01
CA ALA A 214 -1.24 -13.97 -12.72
C ALA A 214 -2.23 -13.57 -13.82
N SER A 215 -1.84 -12.65 -14.71
CA SER A 215 -2.59 -12.29 -15.91
C SER A 215 -2.30 -13.23 -17.08
N SER A 216 -1.08 -13.75 -17.21
CA SER A 216 -0.70 -14.68 -18.29
C SER A 216 -1.20 -16.11 -18.08
N GLY A 217 -1.42 -16.55 -16.84
CA GLY A 217 -2.03 -17.86 -16.54
C GLY A 217 -3.54 -17.97 -16.75
N ARG A 218 -4.17 -16.97 -17.40
CA ARG A 218 -5.60 -16.97 -17.77
C ARG A 218 -5.82 -16.91 -19.29
N GLY A 219 -4.75 -17.12 -20.08
CA GLY A 219 -4.79 -17.26 -21.52
C GLY A 219 -4.80 -18.72 -21.95
#